data_AF-A0A4Q5QIC7-F1
#
_entry.id   AF-A0A4Q5QIC7-F1
#
_cell.length_a   1.000
_cell.length_b   1.000
_cell.length_c   1.000
_cell.angle_alpha   90.00
_cell.angle_beta   90.00
_cell.angle_gamma   90.00
#
_symmetry.space_group_name_H-M   'P 1'
#
loop_
_entity.id
_entity.type
_entity.pdbx_description
1 polymer ?
#
loop_
_entity_poly.entity_id
_entity_poly.type
_entity_poly.pdbx_seq_one_letter_code
_entity_poly.pdbx_strand_id
1 'polypeptide(L)'
;MQAPVRYSPHVEQVGPDEGATIDKLNETFDTILQTVADHSGHAVRSVHAKAHGILEGTLTVDAGLPPELAQGLFATPGEHKVYMRMSTNAGDILPDAVSLPRGLALKVLDVEGERLPGAEGTTQNFIMVNGTVFQAPSAEKFLGSLKLLAGTTDRVEGLKVAASTVLRGVNKALHAVGIDSPTIGALGGAPNVDPLGETYYSVTPFRYGDHIAKFSVAPVAPALTALTGHEIDASGRPNAIRETVQSEMAGIEGVWEFRVQLCRDLERQPVE
;
A
#
# COMPACT_ATOMS: atom_id res chain seq x y z
N MET A 1 9.43 -24.25 -15.19
CA MET A 1 9.11 -23.62 -13.89
C MET A 1 8.36 -24.63 -13.03
N GLN A 2 8.56 -24.62 -11.71
CA GLN A 2 7.82 -25.48 -10.77
C GLN A 2 6.33 -25.12 -10.77
N ALA A 3 5.45 -26.08 -10.53
CA ALA A 3 4.00 -25.83 -10.45
C ALA A 3 3.66 -24.90 -9.27
N PRO A 4 2.55 -24.13 -9.32
CA PRO A 4 2.12 -23.33 -8.20
C PRO A 4 1.75 -24.21 -7.01
N VAL A 5 2.10 -23.75 -5.81
CA VAL A 5 1.67 -24.38 -4.56
C VAL A 5 0.15 -24.24 -4.46
N ARG A 6 -0.53 -25.36 -4.17
CA ARG A 6 -1.95 -25.32 -3.86
C ARG A 6 -2.16 -24.83 -2.43
N TYR A 7 -3.15 -23.98 -2.25
CA TYR A 7 -3.54 -23.51 -0.92
C TYR A 7 -4.01 -24.67 -0.05
N SER A 8 -3.62 -24.65 1.22
CA SER A 8 -4.25 -25.42 2.28
C SER A 8 -4.23 -24.59 3.56
N PRO A 9 -5.17 -24.77 4.50
CA PRO A 9 -5.16 -24.01 5.76
C PRO A 9 -3.89 -24.19 6.59
N HIS A 10 -3.13 -25.28 6.39
CA HIS A 10 -1.90 -25.57 7.14
C HIS A 10 -0.69 -24.71 6.74
N VAL A 11 -0.81 -23.86 5.72
CA VAL A 11 0.27 -22.93 5.32
C VAL A 11 0.34 -21.68 6.20
N GLU A 12 -0.74 -21.38 6.91
CA GLU A 12 -0.86 -20.29 7.87
C GLU A 12 -0.53 -20.80 9.28
N GLN A 13 0.13 -19.96 10.09
CA GLN A 13 0.46 -20.29 11.48
C GLN A 13 -0.12 -19.26 12.43
N VAL A 14 -1.33 -19.53 12.92
CA VAL A 14 -2.00 -18.65 13.89
C VAL A 14 -1.32 -18.75 15.26
N GLY A 15 -0.76 -17.63 15.73
CA GLY A 15 -0.10 -17.56 17.04
C GLY A 15 -1.10 -17.62 18.20
N PRO A 16 -0.73 -18.16 19.38
CA PRO A 16 -1.63 -18.27 20.53
C PRO A 16 -2.15 -16.91 21.04
N ASP A 17 -1.36 -15.84 20.87
CA ASP A 17 -1.69 -14.47 21.29
C ASP A 17 -2.12 -13.57 20.13
N GLU A 18 -2.33 -14.12 18.92
CA GLU A 18 -2.59 -13.35 17.72
C GLU A 18 -3.91 -12.58 17.83
N GLY A 19 -4.99 -13.23 18.26
CA GLY A 19 -6.28 -12.57 18.48
C GLY A 19 -6.18 -11.39 19.47
N ALA A 20 -5.50 -11.58 20.60
CA ALA A 20 -5.29 -10.52 21.57
C ALA A 20 -4.39 -9.38 21.03
N THR A 21 -3.48 -9.69 20.10
CA THR A 21 -2.66 -8.69 19.41
C THR A 21 -3.49 -7.87 18.43
N ILE A 22 -4.38 -8.53 17.68
CA ILE A 22 -5.33 -7.88 16.76
C ILE A 22 -6.27 -6.95 17.53
N ASP A 23 -6.81 -7.39 18.66
CA ASP A 23 -7.68 -6.56 19.51
C ASP A 23 -6.96 -5.28 19.95
N LYS A 24 -5.72 -5.40 20.45
CA LYS A 24 -4.90 -4.24 20.86
C LYS A 24 -4.53 -3.32 19.69
N LEU A 25 -4.36 -3.86 18.47
CA LEU A 25 -4.15 -3.07 17.26
C LEU A 25 -5.39 -2.21 16.98
N ASN A 26 -6.57 -2.81 17.03
CA ASN A 26 -7.84 -2.11 16.84
C ASN A 26 -8.02 -0.99 17.88
N GLU A 27 -7.81 -1.28 19.17
CA GLU A 27 -7.87 -0.28 20.26
C GLU A 27 -6.88 0.89 20.04
N THR A 28 -5.67 0.58 19.57
CA THR A 28 -4.66 1.60 19.28
C THR A 28 -5.07 2.46 18.09
N PHE A 29 -5.62 1.86 17.04
CA PHE A 29 -6.16 2.61 15.91
C PHE A 29 -7.35 3.49 16.28
N ASP A 30 -8.27 2.99 17.11
CA ASP A 30 -9.40 3.79 17.63
C ASP A 30 -8.91 5.00 18.40
N THR A 31 -7.87 4.84 19.22
CA THR A 31 -7.23 5.96 19.93
C THR A 31 -6.71 7.01 18.94
N ILE A 32 -5.96 6.61 17.91
CA ILE A 32 -5.44 7.52 16.88
C ILE A 32 -6.58 8.25 16.17
N LEU A 33 -7.62 7.52 15.74
CA LEU A 33 -8.79 8.09 15.05
C LEU A 33 -9.48 9.15 15.92
N GLN A 34 -9.75 8.82 17.18
CA GLN A 34 -10.43 9.74 18.10
C GLN A 34 -9.58 10.99 18.37
N THR A 35 -8.28 10.83 18.68
CA THR A 35 -7.38 11.97 18.92
C THR A 35 -7.30 12.90 17.71
N VAL A 36 -7.15 12.35 16.50
CA VAL A 36 -7.10 13.19 15.29
C VAL A 36 -8.45 13.85 15.00
N ALA A 37 -9.57 13.15 15.21
CA ALA A 37 -10.89 13.72 15.07
C ALA A 37 -11.12 14.89 16.03
N ASP A 38 -10.71 14.74 17.29
CA ASP A 38 -10.83 15.78 18.32
C ASP A 38 -9.96 17.01 18.00
N HIS A 39 -8.73 16.81 17.49
CA HIS A 39 -7.82 17.91 17.14
C HIS A 39 -8.17 18.64 15.84
N SER A 40 -8.58 17.89 14.81
CA SER A 40 -8.84 18.45 13.47
C SER A 40 -10.32 18.82 13.23
N GLY A 41 -11.20 18.45 14.16
CA GLY A 41 -12.65 18.59 14.02
C GLY A 41 -13.29 17.66 12.98
N HIS A 42 -12.51 16.75 12.38
CA HIS A 42 -12.96 15.83 11.34
C HIS A 42 -12.29 14.46 11.49
N ALA A 43 -13.07 13.39 11.34
CA ALA A 43 -12.49 12.06 11.25
C ALA A 43 -11.72 11.90 9.93
N VAL A 44 -10.46 11.49 10.02
CA VAL A 44 -9.62 11.08 8.89
C VAL A 44 -9.19 9.62 9.09
N ARG A 45 -8.49 9.03 8.12
CA ARG A 45 -7.98 7.66 8.25
C ARG A 45 -6.84 7.62 9.28
N SER A 46 -6.77 6.57 10.09
CA SER A 46 -5.73 6.36 11.12
C SER A 46 -4.32 6.23 10.54
N VAL A 47 -4.24 5.77 9.31
CA VAL A 47 -3.06 5.75 8.44
C VAL A 47 -3.51 6.08 7.03
N HIS A 48 -2.60 6.52 6.19
CA HIS A 48 -2.92 6.94 4.83
C HIS A 48 -3.95 8.06 4.74
N ALA A 49 -3.90 9.03 5.66
CA ALA A 49 -4.88 10.10 5.77
C ALA A 49 -4.88 11.00 4.53
N LYS A 50 -3.70 11.45 4.09
CA LYS A 50 -3.56 12.35 2.95
C LYS A 50 -3.70 11.60 1.62
N ALA A 51 -4.64 12.07 0.79
CA ALA A 51 -4.81 11.61 -0.58
C ALA A 51 -4.12 12.57 -1.58
N HIS A 52 -3.50 11.99 -2.60
CA HIS A 52 -2.83 12.71 -3.69
C HIS A 52 -3.52 12.55 -5.04
N GLY A 53 -4.31 11.49 -5.22
CA GLY A 53 -5.10 11.28 -6.43
C GLY A 53 -6.20 10.25 -6.18
N ILE A 54 -7.33 10.45 -6.83
CA ILE A 54 -8.39 9.45 -6.97
C ILE A 54 -8.67 9.34 -8.47
N LEU A 55 -8.36 8.19 -9.04
CA LEU A 55 -8.56 7.91 -10.45
C LEU A 55 -9.75 6.96 -10.60
N GLU A 56 -10.60 7.25 -11.57
CA GLU A 56 -11.62 6.32 -12.06
C GLU A 56 -11.08 5.64 -13.32
N GLY A 57 -11.31 4.34 -13.47
CA GLY A 57 -10.90 3.61 -14.65
C GLY A 57 -11.62 2.27 -14.80
N THR A 58 -11.07 1.42 -15.68
CA THR A 58 -11.58 0.09 -15.96
C THR A 58 -10.47 -0.94 -15.76
N LEU A 59 -10.75 -2.01 -15.01
CA LEU A 59 -9.93 -3.21 -14.96
C LEU A 59 -10.48 -4.19 -15.99
N THR A 60 -9.64 -4.60 -16.94
CA THR A 60 -9.97 -5.64 -17.91
C THR A 60 -9.32 -6.94 -17.47
N VAL A 61 -10.13 -8.00 -17.33
CA VAL A 61 -9.69 -9.38 -17.15
C VAL A 61 -9.70 -10.05 -18.51
N ASP A 62 -8.51 -10.40 -19.01
CA ASP A 62 -8.37 -10.99 -20.33
C ASP A 62 -9.00 -12.38 -20.45
N ALA A 63 -9.46 -12.71 -21.65
CA ALA A 63 -9.89 -14.07 -21.98
C ALA A 63 -8.69 -15.01 -22.10
N GLY A 64 -8.88 -16.26 -21.66
CA GLY A 64 -7.88 -17.32 -21.84
C GLY A 64 -6.67 -17.24 -20.90
N LEU A 65 -6.82 -16.59 -19.74
CA LEU A 65 -5.82 -16.69 -18.67
C LEU A 65 -5.53 -18.18 -18.34
N PRO A 66 -4.27 -18.55 -18.06
CA PRO A 66 -3.94 -19.88 -17.56
C PRO A 66 -4.82 -20.26 -16.37
N PRO A 67 -5.24 -21.53 -16.20
CA PRO A 67 -6.15 -21.92 -15.13
C PRO A 67 -5.70 -21.49 -13.73
N GLU A 68 -4.38 -21.51 -13.46
CA GLU A 68 -3.83 -21.07 -12.17
C GLU A 68 -3.92 -19.55 -11.93
N LEU A 69 -4.13 -18.75 -12.98
CA LEU A 69 -4.35 -17.30 -12.95
C LEU A 69 -5.83 -16.91 -13.15
N ALA A 70 -6.67 -17.84 -13.59
CA ALA A 70 -8.11 -17.64 -13.74
C ALA A 70 -8.83 -18.03 -12.43
N GLN A 71 -8.57 -17.30 -11.33
CA GLN A 71 -9.10 -17.61 -9.99
C GLN A 71 -9.91 -16.43 -9.42
N GLY A 72 -11.00 -16.73 -8.70
CA GLY A 72 -11.84 -15.72 -8.05
C GLY A 72 -12.34 -14.66 -9.03
N LEU A 73 -12.11 -13.38 -8.71
CA LEU A 73 -12.40 -12.24 -9.59
C LEU A 73 -11.86 -12.43 -11.02
N PHE A 74 -10.71 -13.09 -11.18
CA PHE A 74 -10.05 -13.24 -12.48
C PHE A 74 -10.49 -14.49 -13.24
N ALA A 75 -11.42 -15.29 -12.69
CA ALA A 75 -11.90 -16.51 -13.34
C ALA A 75 -12.78 -16.24 -14.57
N THR A 76 -13.48 -15.11 -14.58
CA THR A 76 -14.37 -14.71 -15.67
C THR A 76 -13.77 -13.51 -16.40
N PRO A 77 -13.50 -13.62 -17.72
CA PRO A 77 -13.07 -12.48 -18.52
C PRO A 77 -14.13 -11.38 -18.56
N GLY A 78 -13.71 -10.12 -18.59
CA GLY A 78 -14.63 -8.98 -18.62
C GLY A 78 -14.03 -7.70 -18.08
N GLU A 79 -14.87 -6.69 -17.96
CA GLU A 79 -14.48 -5.36 -17.49
C GLU A 79 -15.16 -5.04 -16.16
N HIS A 80 -14.40 -4.45 -15.25
CA HIS A 80 -14.90 -3.93 -13.98
C HIS A 80 -14.55 -2.45 -13.86
N LYS A 81 -15.51 -1.64 -13.42
CA LYS A 81 -15.22 -0.27 -13.00
C LYS A 81 -14.33 -0.30 -11.75
N VAL A 82 -13.31 0.54 -11.73
CA VAL A 82 -12.37 0.64 -10.60
C VAL A 82 -12.16 2.07 -10.13
N TYR A 83 -11.77 2.18 -8.86
CA TYR A 83 -11.24 3.41 -8.28
C TYR A 83 -9.86 3.16 -7.69
N MET A 84 -8.88 3.98 -8.07
CA MET A 84 -7.52 3.96 -7.52
C MET A 84 -7.31 5.19 -6.64
N ARG A 85 -6.87 4.98 -5.39
CA ARG A 85 -6.53 6.06 -4.46
C ARG A 85 -5.05 6.04 -4.12
N MET A 86 -4.35 7.12 -4.45
CA MET A 86 -2.93 7.33 -4.11
C MET A 86 -2.81 8.15 -2.81
N SER A 87 -1.88 7.77 -1.94
CA SER A 87 -1.70 8.35 -0.60
C SER A 87 -0.26 8.25 -0.11
N THR A 88 0.10 9.00 0.93
CA THR A 88 1.27 8.76 1.79
C THR A 88 0.86 7.99 3.04
N ASN A 89 1.78 7.34 3.76
CA ASN A 89 1.44 6.40 4.86
C ASN A 89 0.89 7.02 6.17
N ALA A 90 1.25 8.25 6.52
CA ALA A 90 0.96 8.81 7.85
C ALA A 90 -0.54 8.99 8.14
N GLY A 91 -0.90 8.93 9.42
CA GLY A 91 -2.25 9.20 9.94
C GLY A 91 -2.61 10.70 10.01
N ASP A 92 -1.61 11.57 9.93
CA ASP A 92 -1.80 13.03 9.88
C ASP A 92 -1.83 13.53 8.43
N ILE A 93 -2.49 14.66 8.17
CA ILE A 93 -2.39 15.38 6.90
C ILE A 93 -1.14 16.25 6.93
N LEU A 94 0.00 15.68 6.54
CA LEU A 94 1.29 16.36 6.55
C LEU A 94 1.60 17.08 5.22
N PRO A 95 2.42 18.13 5.20
CA PRO A 95 2.93 18.75 3.97
C PRO A 95 3.80 17.75 3.19
N ASP A 96 3.76 17.80 1.86
CA ASP A 96 4.49 16.87 0.99
C ASP A 96 6.02 17.00 1.08
N ALA A 97 6.52 18.02 1.79
CA ALA A 97 7.93 18.13 2.16
C ALA A 97 8.37 17.03 3.14
N VAL A 98 7.43 16.41 3.88
CA VAL A 98 7.66 15.19 4.66
C VAL A 98 7.57 14.00 3.71
N SER A 99 8.71 13.38 3.41
CA SER A 99 8.77 12.37 2.37
C SER A 99 8.48 10.97 2.89
N LEU A 100 7.37 10.40 2.45
CA LEU A 100 6.83 9.16 3.00
C LEU A 100 6.61 8.10 1.92
N PRO A 101 6.58 6.80 2.27
CA PRO A 101 6.17 5.75 1.35
C PRO A 101 4.81 6.03 0.70
N ARG A 102 4.61 5.52 -0.51
CA ARG A 102 3.36 5.65 -1.27
C ARG A 102 2.44 4.46 -1.00
N GLY A 103 1.16 4.75 -0.84
CA GLY A 103 0.09 3.76 -0.83
C GLY A 103 -0.80 3.89 -2.05
N LEU A 104 -1.27 2.76 -2.56
CA LEU A 104 -2.28 2.63 -3.58
C LEU A 104 -3.39 1.70 -3.08
N ALA A 105 -4.63 2.20 -3.04
CA ALA A 105 -5.79 1.34 -2.85
C ALA A 105 -6.55 1.23 -4.17
N LEU A 106 -6.71 0.00 -4.68
CA LEU A 106 -7.53 -0.32 -5.85
C LEU A 106 -8.84 -0.95 -5.38
N LYS A 107 -9.96 -0.26 -5.62
CA LYS A 107 -11.31 -0.79 -5.41
C LYS A 107 -11.86 -1.26 -6.75
N VAL A 108 -12.19 -2.54 -6.85
CA VAL A 108 -12.88 -3.15 -7.99
C VAL A 108 -14.36 -3.29 -7.65
N LEU A 109 -15.23 -2.79 -8.51
CA LEU A 109 -16.68 -2.86 -8.35
C LEU A 109 -17.27 -4.08 -9.02
N ASP A 110 -18.51 -4.41 -8.65
CA ASP A 110 -19.34 -5.44 -9.29
C ASP A 110 -18.64 -6.80 -9.39
N VAL A 111 -17.91 -7.14 -8.33
CA VAL A 111 -17.27 -8.43 -8.15
C VAL A 111 -18.31 -9.39 -7.58
N GLU A 112 -18.72 -10.37 -8.36
CA GLU A 112 -19.62 -11.44 -7.91
C GLU A 112 -18.85 -12.59 -7.28
N GLY A 113 -19.54 -13.45 -6.52
CA GLY A 113 -18.99 -14.68 -5.95
C GLY A 113 -19.06 -14.76 -4.43
N GLU A 114 -18.47 -15.83 -3.89
CA GLU A 114 -18.41 -16.10 -2.47
C GLU A 114 -17.59 -15.03 -1.74
N ARG A 115 -18.02 -14.68 -0.52
CA ARG A 115 -17.36 -13.69 0.33
C ARG A 115 -17.07 -14.25 1.71
N LEU A 116 -16.10 -13.65 2.39
CA LEU A 116 -15.82 -13.97 3.78
C LEU A 116 -17.07 -13.70 4.65
N PRO A 117 -17.29 -14.50 5.71
CA PRO A 117 -18.39 -14.27 6.63
C PRO A 117 -18.42 -12.82 7.16
N GLY A 118 -19.58 -12.16 7.07
CA GLY A 118 -19.76 -10.77 7.50
C GLY A 118 -19.31 -9.71 6.51
N ALA A 119 -18.74 -10.07 5.35
CA ALA A 119 -18.41 -9.10 4.30
C ALA A 119 -19.66 -8.69 3.50
N GLU A 120 -19.91 -7.38 3.43
CA GLU A 120 -21.04 -6.79 2.69
C GLU A 120 -20.63 -6.27 1.30
N GLY A 121 -21.62 -6.08 0.42
CA GLY A 121 -21.46 -5.43 -0.88
C GLY A 121 -20.87 -6.30 -1.98
N THR A 122 -20.56 -5.67 -3.12
CA THR A 122 -20.07 -6.32 -4.34
C THR A 122 -18.68 -5.84 -4.76
N THR A 123 -17.82 -5.43 -3.81
CA THR A 123 -16.49 -4.90 -4.14
C THR A 123 -15.35 -5.83 -3.70
N GLN A 124 -14.23 -5.77 -4.42
CA GLN A 124 -12.95 -6.34 -3.97
C GLN A 124 -11.94 -5.20 -3.87
N ASN A 125 -11.28 -5.04 -2.72
CA ASN A 125 -10.27 -4.00 -2.52
C ASN A 125 -8.89 -4.63 -2.41
N PHE A 126 -7.92 -4.08 -3.14
CA PHE A 126 -6.51 -4.41 -2.99
C PHE A 126 -5.81 -3.20 -2.38
N ILE A 127 -5.25 -3.37 -1.18
CA ILE A 127 -4.54 -2.33 -0.45
C ILE A 127 -3.05 -2.61 -0.61
N MET A 128 -2.33 -1.67 -1.21
CA MET A 128 -0.96 -1.86 -1.66
C MET A 128 -0.07 -0.68 -1.27
N VAL A 129 1.24 -0.92 -1.23
CA VAL A 129 2.27 0.10 -1.01
C VAL A 129 3.41 -0.07 -2.01
N ASN A 130 4.21 0.97 -2.22
CA ASN A 130 5.35 0.91 -3.15
C ASN A 130 6.62 0.24 -2.55
N GLY A 131 6.48 -0.45 -1.41
CA GLY A 131 7.51 -1.32 -0.84
C GLY A 131 7.22 -2.79 -1.12
N THR A 132 8.26 -3.62 -1.28
CA THR A 132 8.12 -5.05 -1.60
C THR A 132 7.94 -5.94 -0.36
N VAL A 133 8.23 -5.42 0.83
CA VAL A 133 8.13 -6.13 2.12
C VAL A 133 7.46 -5.23 3.16
N PHE A 134 6.77 -5.84 4.13
CA PHE A 134 6.20 -5.09 5.24
C PHE A 134 7.31 -4.75 6.22
N GLN A 135 7.19 -3.60 6.89
CA GLN A 135 8.27 -3.12 7.75
C GLN A 135 8.34 -3.85 9.08
N ALA A 136 7.20 -4.36 9.54
CA ALA A 136 7.12 -5.18 10.74
C ALA A 136 7.04 -6.65 10.33
N PRO A 137 7.90 -7.53 10.87
CA PRO A 137 7.87 -8.95 10.55
C PRO A 137 6.73 -9.70 11.27
N SER A 138 5.98 -9.04 12.15
CA SER A 138 4.82 -9.63 12.82
C SER A 138 3.83 -8.56 13.29
N ALA A 139 2.58 -8.97 13.55
CA ALA A 139 1.55 -8.10 14.13
C ALA A 139 1.96 -7.51 15.49
N GLU A 140 2.68 -8.27 16.32
CA GLU A 140 3.16 -7.79 17.62
C GLU A 140 4.22 -6.68 17.48
N LYS A 141 5.18 -6.87 16.56
CA LYS A 141 6.19 -5.83 16.25
C LYS A 141 5.55 -4.59 15.64
N PHE A 142 4.51 -4.79 14.82
CA PHE A 142 3.73 -3.70 14.27
C PHE A 142 2.99 -2.93 15.38
N LEU A 143 2.32 -3.63 16.30
CA LEU A 143 1.65 -3.03 17.45
C LEU A 143 2.61 -2.20 18.31
N GLY A 144 3.80 -2.72 18.60
CA GLY A 144 4.83 -1.97 19.33
C GLY A 144 5.22 -0.66 18.63
N SER A 145 5.41 -0.71 17.31
CA SER A 145 5.72 0.47 16.49
C SER A 145 4.56 1.47 16.44
N LEU A 146 3.32 0.96 16.33
CA LEU A 146 2.11 1.77 16.28
C LEU A 146 1.86 2.51 17.60
N LYS A 147 2.06 1.86 18.75
CA LYS A 147 1.93 2.50 20.07
C LYS A 147 2.93 3.65 20.26
N LEU A 148 4.16 3.48 19.77
CA LEU A 148 5.17 4.55 19.79
C LEU A 148 4.74 5.74 18.93
N LEU A 149 4.22 5.49 17.73
CA LEU A 149 3.69 6.54 16.85
C LEU A 149 2.50 7.26 17.47
N ALA A 150 1.52 6.51 18.02
CA ALA A 150 0.35 7.06 18.69
C ALA A 150 0.75 8.03 19.82
N GLY A 151 1.77 7.69 20.62
CA GLY A 151 2.30 8.56 21.67
C GLY A 151 3.04 9.82 21.18
N THR A 152 3.27 9.96 19.87
CA THR A 152 3.91 11.13 19.25
C THR A 152 2.96 11.99 18.42
N THR A 153 1.68 11.60 18.32
CA THR A 153 0.62 12.29 17.57
C THR A 153 0.48 13.77 17.99
N ASP A 154 0.82 14.10 19.25
CA ASP A 154 0.78 15.46 19.82
C ASP A 154 1.96 16.40 19.46
N ARG A 155 2.95 15.96 18.68
CA ARG A 155 4.18 16.77 18.48
C ARG A 155 4.16 17.64 17.22
N VAL A 156 4.49 18.92 17.42
CA VAL A 156 4.52 20.04 16.47
C VAL A 156 5.06 19.67 15.08
N GLU A 157 4.25 19.93 14.05
CA GLU A 157 4.48 19.65 12.62
C GLU A 157 5.85 20.10 12.10
N GLY A 158 6.35 21.26 12.54
CA GLY A 158 7.67 21.78 12.15
C GLY A 158 8.86 20.91 12.58
N LEU A 159 8.74 20.17 13.69
CA LEU A 159 9.77 19.23 14.14
C LEU A 159 9.80 17.97 13.27
N LYS A 160 8.64 17.52 12.76
CA LYS A 160 8.52 16.35 11.87
C LYS A 160 9.16 16.60 10.51
N VAL A 161 9.03 17.81 9.95
CA VAL A 161 9.67 18.21 8.67
C VAL A 161 11.19 18.22 8.79
N ALA A 162 11.73 18.78 9.88
CA ALA A 162 13.17 18.80 10.12
C ALA A 162 13.73 17.38 10.30
N ALA A 163 13.04 16.52 11.06
CA ALA A 163 13.43 15.13 11.26
C ALA A 163 13.41 14.31 9.95
N SER A 164 12.36 14.45 9.13
CA SER A 164 12.26 13.79 7.82
C SER A 164 13.39 14.21 6.87
N THR A 165 13.77 15.49 6.88
CA THR A 165 14.89 15.98 6.04
C THR A 165 16.21 15.34 6.43
N VAL A 166 16.49 15.19 7.73
CA VAL A 166 17.67 14.47 8.23
C VAL A 166 17.60 12.99 7.85
N LEU A 167 16.46 12.33 8.07
CA LEU A 167 16.27 10.91 7.78
C LEU A 167 16.38 10.58 6.29
N ARG A 168 15.92 11.45 5.39
CA ARG A 168 16.16 11.32 3.93
C ARG A 168 17.64 11.32 3.60
N GLY A 169 18.40 12.25 4.19
CA GLY A 169 19.85 12.33 3.98
C GLY A 169 20.55 11.04 4.40
N VAL A 170 20.15 10.46 5.53
CA VAL A 170 20.66 9.18 6.02
C VAL A 170 20.25 8.02 5.10
N ASN A 171 18.98 7.94 4.68
CA ASN A 171 18.52 6.88 3.79
C ASN A 171 19.22 6.90 2.44
N LYS A 172 19.40 8.10 1.85
CA LYS A 172 20.09 8.26 0.56
C LYS A 172 21.56 7.82 0.65
N ALA A 173 22.23 8.11 1.77
CA ALA A 173 23.60 7.64 2.00
C ALA A 173 23.68 6.12 2.19
N LEU A 174 22.74 5.51 2.89
CA LEU A 174 22.65 4.06 3.07
C LEU A 174 22.34 3.34 1.75
N HIS A 175 21.39 3.85 0.98
CA HIS A 175 21.03 3.28 -0.32
C HIS A 175 22.19 3.40 -1.34
N ALA A 176 22.99 4.48 -1.28
CA ALA A 176 24.18 4.62 -2.11
C ALA A 176 25.29 3.58 -1.81
N VAL A 177 25.26 2.97 -0.62
CA VAL A 177 26.15 1.86 -0.23
C VAL A 177 25.45 0.49 -0.23
N GLY A 178 24.25 0.41 -0.84
CA GLY A 178 23.49 -0.83 -1.01
C GLY A 178 22.73 -1.31 0.23
N ILE A 179 22.50 -0.43 1.21
CA ILE A 179 21.72 -0.74 2.41
C ILE A 179 20.35 -0.08 2.30
N ASP A 180 19.31 -0.87 2.07
CA ASP A 180 17.92 -0.42 2.16
C ASP A 180 17.44 -0.51 3.61
N SER A 181 16.91 0.59 4.16
CA SER A 181 16.27 0.60 5.48
C SER A 181 14.78 0.93 5.38
N PRO A 182 13.90 -0.07 5.39
CA PRO A 182 12.45 0.14 5.39
C PRO A 182 12.01 1.07 6.53
N THR A 183 12.58 0.90 7.73
CA THR A 183 12.27 1.71 8.91
C THR A 183 12.60 3.20 8.70
N ILE A 184 13.76 3.54 8.12
CA ILE A 184 14.10 4.93 7.82
C ILE A 184 13.17 5.50 6.75
N GLY A 185 12.81 4.69 5.75
CA GLY A 185 11.81 5.04 4.74
C GLY A 185 10.48 5.49 5.35
N ALA A 186 9.89 4.70 6.27
CA ALA A 186 8.61 5.07 6.89
C ALA A 186 8.68 6.25 7.84
N LEU A 187 9.83 6.51 8.46
CA LEU A 187 10.01 7.63 9.38
C LEU A 187 10.26 8.97 8.67
N GLY A 188 10.10 9.01 7.34
CA GLY A 188 10.27 10.24 6.56
C GLY A 188 11.51 10.26 5.69
N GLY A 189 12.20 9.14 5.51
CA GLY A 189 13.42 9.02 4.70
C GLY A 189 13.21 8.45 3.29
N ALA A 190 11.97 8.14 2.91
CA ALA A 190 11.66 7.67 1.57
C ALA A 190 12.01 8.75 0.51
N PRO A 191 12.42 8.39 -0.72
CA PRO A 191 12.50 9.36 -1.80
C PRO A 191 11.10 9.91 -2.12
N ASN A 192 11.01 11.18 -2.52
CA ASN A 192 9.71 11.81 -2.78
C ASN A 192 9.20 11.47 -4.19
N VAL A 193 9.16 10.18 -4.50
CA VAL A 193 8.88 9.64 -5.84
C VAL A 193 7.50 9.99 -6.37
N ASP A 194 7.41 10.15 -7.68
CA ASP A 194 6.17 10.34 -8.39
C ASP A 194 5.28 9.09 -8.29
N PRO A 195 4.10 9.15 -7.66
CA PRO A 195 3.26 7.96 -7.47
C PRO A 195 2.74 7.36 -8.78
N LEU A 196 2.69 8.11 -9.89
CA LEU A 196 2.24 7.57 -11.17
C LEU A 196 3.25 6.59 -11.79
N GLY A 197 4.55 6.79 -11.49
CA GLY A 197 5.65 5.96 -12.00
C GLY A 197 6.00 4.75 -11.12
N GLU A 198 5.32 4.57 -9.99
CA GLU A 198 5.65 3.53 -9.00
C GLU A 198 4.92 2.22 -9.25
N THR A 199 5.59 1.11 -8.90
CA THR A 199 4.92 -0.20 -8.77
C THR A 199 4.48 -0.41 -7.33
N TYR A 200 3.24 -0.85 -7.16
CA TYR A 200 2.64 -1.11 -5.86
C TYR A 200 2.47 -2.60 -5.63
N TYR A 201 2.66 -3.05 -4.40
CA TYR A 201 2.62 -4.46 -4.01
C TYR A 201 1.64 -4.68 -2.87
N SER A 202 0.96 -5.83 -2.87
CA SER A 202 0.12 -6.27 -1.75
C SER A 202 0.92 -6.56 -0.49
N VAL A 203 2.24 -6.75 -0.65
CA VAL A 203 3.22 -7.08 0.39
C VAL A 203 3.01 -8.46 1.02
N THR A 204 1.84 -8.72 1.59
CA THR A 204 1.45 -10.01 2.14
C THR A 204 0.91 -10.94 1.05
N PRO A 205 1.06 -12.26 1.22
CA PRO A 205 0.40 -13.25 0.38
C PRO A 205 -1.08 -13.40 0.77
N PHE A 206 -1.89 -13.81 -0.21
CA PHE A 206 -3.32 -14.06 -0.07
C PHE A 206 -3.66 -15.43 -0.63
N ARG A 207 -4.73 -16.04 -0.10
CA ARG A 207 -5.40 -17.13 -0.79
C ARG A 207 -5.92 -16.62 -2.14
N TYR A 208 -5.61 -17.35 -3.20
CA TYR A 208 -5.95 -17.03 -4.58
C TYR A 208 -6.62 -18.24 -5.24
N GLY A 209 -7.90 -18.43 -4.92
CA GLY A 209 -8.66 -19.63 -5.26
C GLY A 209 -7.99 -20.89 -4.71
N ASP A 210 -7.49 -21.73 -5.61
CA ASP A 210 -6.75 -22.95 -5.31
C ASP A 210 -5.27 -22.74 -4.96
N HIS A 211 -4.76 -21.50 -5.02
CA HIS A 211 -3.34 -21.18 -4.89
C HIS A 211 -3.08 -20.10 -3.83
N ILE A 212 -1.81 -19.73 -3.68
CA ILE A 212 -1.34 -18.62 -2.84
C ILE A 212 -0.66 -17.61 -3.77
N ALA A 213 -0.97 -16.32 -3.61
CA ALA A 213 -0.42 -15.28 -4.47
C ALA A 213 -0.10 -13.98 -3.74
N LYS A 214 0.88 -13.26 -4.25
CA LYS A 214 1.03 -11.80 -4.03
C LYS A 214 0.58 -11.06 -5.27
N PHE A 215 0.18 -9.80 -5.09
CA PHE A 215 -0.28 -8.95 -6.18
C PHE A 215 0.63 -7.75 -6.36
N SER A 216 0.70 -7.23 -7.58
CA SER A 216 1.27 -5.91 -7.83
C SER A 216 0.47 -5.14 -8.89
N VAL A 217 0.48 -3.82 -8.82
CA VAL A 217 -0.02 -2.92 -9.85
C VAL A 217 1.18 -2.14 -10.38
N ALA A 218 1.52 -2.32 -11.66
CA ALA A 218 2.74 -1.78 -12.26
C ALA A 218 2.43 -0.92 -13.49
N PRO A 219 3.00 0.28 -13.63
CA PRO A 219 2.78 1.14 -14.78
C PRO A 219 3.37 0.50 -16.04
N VAL A 220 2.64 0.60 -17.15
CA VAL A 220 3.10 0.11 -18.47
C VAL A 220 2.94 1.13 -19.59
N ALA A 221 2.08 2.15 -19.41
CA ALA A 221 2.01 3.25 -20.36
C ALA A 221 3.35 4.00 -20.41
N PRO A 222 3.88 4.35 -21.60
CA PRO A 222 5.16 5.05 -21.73
C PRO A 222 5.26 6.32 -20.88
N ALA A 223 4.18 7.10 -20.83
CA ALA A 223 4.11 8.34 -20.04
C ALA A 223 4.26 8.08 -18.54
N LEU A 224 3.74 6.98 -18.01
CA LEU A 224 3.90 6.59 -16.60
C LEU A 224 5.30 6.03 -16.33
N THR A 225 5.80 5.16 -17.20
CA THR A 225 7.13 4.56 -17.03
C THR A 225 8.27 5.59 -17.12
N ALA A 226 8.05 6.71 -17.83
CA ALA A 226 8.98 7.83 -17.86
C ALA A 226 9.08 8.57 -16.51
N LEU A 227 8.09 8.40 -15.62
CA LEU A 227 8.06 8.98 -14.27
C LEU A 227 8.71 8.06 -13.22
N THR A 228 9.07 6.82 -13.57
CA THR A 228 9.69 5.89 -12.62
C THR A 228 10.98 6.47 -12.05
N GLY A 229 11.06 6.57 -10.72
CA GLY A 229 12.20 7.16 -10.02
C GLY A 229 12.30 8.69 -10.10
N HIS A 230 11.35 9.38 -10.75
CA HIS A 230 11.27 10.83 -10.72
C HIS A 230 10.90 11.30 -9.31
N GLU A 231 11.65 12.24 -8.74
CA GLU A 231 11.36 12.82 -7.43
C GLU A 231 10.67 14.18 -7.58
N ILE A 232 9.57 14.38 -6.85
CA ILE A 232 8.82 15.63 -6.82
C ILE A 232 9.46 16.61 -5.83
N ASP A 233 9.78 17.82 -6.30
CA ASP A 233 10.18 18.91 -5.40
C ASP A 233 8.95 19.50 -4.68
N ALA A 234 8.90 19.23 -3.38
CA ALA A 234 7.85 19.70 -2.48
C ALA A 234 8.26 20.94 -1.65
N SER A 235 9.41 21.55 -1.94
CA SER A 235 9.92 22.72 -1.23
C SER A 235 8.93 23.89 -1.30
N GLY A 236 8.40 24.30 -0.15
CA GLY A 236 7.39 25.36 -0.07
C GLY A 236 6.03 25.00 -0.67
N ARG A 237 5.82 23.74 -1.10
CA ARG A 237 4.60 23.27 -1.76
C ARG A 237 3.93 22.17 -0.92
N PRO A 238 3.02 22.53 -0.01
CA PRO A 238 2.43 21.56 0.92
C PRO A 238 1.62 20.46 0.23
N ASN A 239 1.18 20.65 -1.03
CA ASN A 239 0.41 19.68 -1.82
C ASN A 239 1.09 19.30 -3.14
N ALA A 240 2.42 19.41 -3.22
CA ALA A 240 3.19 19.20 -4.45
C ALA A 240 2.86 17.88 -5.17
N ILE A 241 2.69 16.78 -4.44
CA ILE A 241 2.39 15.47 -5.03
C ILE A 241 0.99 15.49 -5.66
N ARG A 242 0.00 16.07 -4.96
CA ARG A 242 -1.37 16.18 -5.49
C ARG A 242 -1.42 17.04 -6.74
N GLU A 243 -0.76 18.19 -6.71
CA GLU A 243 -0.69 19.12 -7.84
C GLU A 243 -0.03 18.46 -9.06
N THR A 244 1.05 17.70 -8.84
CA THR A 244 1.79 17.00 -9.90
C THR A 244 0.93 15.91 -10.53
N VAL A 245 0.34 15.02 -9.72
CA VAL A 245 -0.57 13.96 -10.20
C VAL A 245 -1.75 14.53 -11.00
N GLN A 246 -2.37 15.63 -10.53
CA GLN A 246 -3.46 16.28 -11.25
C GLN A 246 -3.01 16.86 -12.58
N SER A 247 -1.85 17.51 -12.61
CA SER A 247 -1.29 18.10 -13.84
C SER A 247 -0.94 17.03 -14.88
N GLU A 248 -0.36 15.91 -14.46
CA GLU A 248 0.06 14.83 -15.36
C GLU A 248 -1.15 14.08 -15.92
N MET A 249 -2.07 13.64 -15.04
CA MET A 249 -3.27 12.91 -15.44
C MET A 249 -4.24 13.73 -16.29
N ALA A 250 -4.10 15.05 -16.34
CA ALA A 250 -4.85 15.90 -17.27
C ALA A 250 -4.40 15.71 -18.74
N GLY A 251 -3.19 15.22 -18.98
CA GLY A 251 -2.58 15.10 -20.30
C GLY A 251 -2.18 13.68 -20.71
N ILE A 252 -2.34 12.68 -19.84
CA ILE A 252 -1.90 11.31 -20.09
C ILE A 252 -3.03 10.31 -19.88
N GLU A 253 -3.02 9.24 -20.67
CA GLU A 253 -3.77 8.03 -20.41
C GLU A 253 -2.91 7.10 -19.54
N GLY A 254 -3.40 6.79 -18.34
CA GLY A 254 -2.71 5.89 -17.41
C GLY A 254 -3.08 4.43 -17.67
N VAL A 255 -2.09 3.58 -17.91
CA VAL A 255 -2.28 2.13 -18.04
C VAL A 255 -1.31 1.40 -17.11
N TRP A 256 -1.88 0.54 -16.27
CA TRP A 256 -1.16 -0.34 -15.35
C TRP A 256 -1.55 -1.79 -15.60
N GLU A 257 -0.61 -2.70 -15.36
CA GLU A 257 -0.90 -4.13 -15.28
C GLU A 257 -1.20 -4.52 -13.83
N PHE A 258 -2.32 -5.21 -13.62
CA PHE A 258 -2.51 -6.00 -12.40
C PHE A 258 -1.79 -7.34 -12.58
N ARG A 259 -0.78 -7.60 -11.75
CA ARG A 259 0.06 -8.80 -11.85
C ARG A 259 -0.15 -9.71 -10.64
N VAL A 260 -0.16 -11.01 -10.90
CA VAL A 260 -0.30 -12.07 -9.90
C VAL A 260 0.99 -12.87 -9.86
N GLN A 261 1.64 -12.92 -8.69
CA GLN A 261 2.78 -13.78 -8.44
C GLN A 261 2.34 -14.98 -7.61
N LEU A 262 2.22 -16.14 -8.26
CA LEU A 262 1.89 -17.39 -7.58
C LEU A 262 3.08 -17.94 -6.78
N CYS A 263 2.81 -18.43 -5.57
CA CYS A 263 3.78 -19.15 -4.75
C CYS A 263 4.21 -20.44 -5.45
N ARG A 264 5.52 -20.67 -5.57
CA ARG A 264 6.12 -21.87 -6.18
C ARG A 264 6.88 -22.73 -5.19
N ASP A 265 7.26 -22.16 -4.04
CA ASP A 265 8.12 -22.81 -3.04
C ASP A 265 7.90 -22.14 -1.67
N LEU A 266 7.33 -22.85 -0.70
CA LEU A 266 7.04 -22.33 0.64
C LEU A 266 8.28 -22.10 1.50
N GLU A 267 9.40 -22.76 1.20
CA GLU A 267 10.65 -22.51 1.94
C GLU A 267 11.27 -21.17 1.52
N ARG A 268 11.15 -20.84 0.24
CA ARG A 268 11.69 -19.58 -0.33
C ARG A 268 10.69 -18.42 -0.32
N GLN A 269 9.40 -18.74 -0.29
CA GLN A 269 8.28 -17.79 -0.27
C GLN A 269 7.34 -18.17 0.89
N PRO A 270 7.81 -18.03 2.14
CA PRO A 270 6.98 -18.33 3.28
C PRO A 270 5.75 -17.41 3.32
N VAL A 271 4.66 -17.93 3.87
CA VAL A 271 3.43 -17.17 4.08
C VAL A 271 3.59 -16.18 5.23
N GLU A 272 4.28 -16.61 6.29
CA GLU A 272 4.64 -15.84 7.48
C GLU A 272 6.02 -15.17 7.37
#